data_AF-A0A661C5X9-F1
#
_entry.id   AF-A0A661C5X9-F1
#
_cell.length_a   1.000
_cell.length_b   1.000
_cell.length_c   1.000
_cell.angle_alpha   90.00
_cell.angle_beta   90.00
_cell.angle_gamma   90.00
#
_symmetry.space_group_name_H-M   'P 1'
#
loop_
_entity.id
_entity.type
_entity.pdbx_description
1 polymer ?
#
loop_
_entity_poly.entity_id
_entity_poly.type
_entity_poly.pdbx_seq_one_letter_code
_entity_poly.pdbx_strand_id
1 'polypeptide(L)' 'MIGKKFIISGMTIEIISDEGERWETRNITTKETVFLKKTTLQNAIRQGKAEEIHELDDQQ' A
#
# COMPACT_ATOMS: atom_id res chain seq x y z
N MET A 1 -7.35 -4.14 6.03
CA MET A 1 -6.23 -3.57 5.24
C MET A 1 -6.69 -2.45 4.32
N ILE A 2 -7.95 -2.45 3.85
CA ILE A 2 -8.53 -1.32 3.11
C ILE A 2 -8.35 0.00 3.91
N GLY A 3 -7.95 1.07 3.22
CA GLY A 3 -7.61 2.39 3.78
C GLY A 3 -6.18 2.50 4.31
N LYS A 4 -5.43 1.40 4.41
CA LYS A 4 -4.02 1.46 4.83
C LYS A 4 -3.13 1.90 3.67
N LYS A 5 -2.13 2.70 4.02
CA LYS A 5 -1.12 3.21 3.10
C LYS A 5 0.22 2.51 3.35
N PHE A 6 0.95 2.23 2.28
CA PHE A 6 2.26 1.60 2.34
C PHE A 6 3.24 2.34 1.44
N ILE A 7 4.48 2.49 1.91
CA ILE A 7 5.60 2.88 1.06
C ILE A 7 6.28 1.61 0.55
N ILE A 8 6.47 1.51 -0.76
CA ILE A 8 7.21 0.42 -1.42
C ILE A 8 8.26 1.06 -2.33
N SER A 9 9.54 0.94 -1.97
CA SER A 9 10.64 1.50 -2.78
C SER A 9 10.43 2.98 -3.18
N GLY A 10 9.90 3.80 -2.27
CA GLY A 10 9.61 5.21 -2.51
C GLY A 10 8.27 5.52 -3.19
N MET A 11 7.49 4.51 -3.59
CA MET A 11 6.12 4.69 -4.07
C MET A 11 5.14 4.53 -2.92
N THR A 12 4.22 5.48 -2.77
CA THR A 12 3.13 5.36 -1.79
C THR A 12 1.93 4.74 -2.48
N ILE A 13 1.42 3.64 -1.92
CA ILE A 13 0.19 3.00 -2.34
C ILE A 13 -0.84 3.00 -1.22
N GLU A 14 -2.12 3.07 -1.57
CA GLU A 14 -3.25 2.91 -0.66
C GLU A 14 -4.08 1.71 -1.08
N ILE A 15 -4.45 0.83 -0.15
CA ILE A 15 -5.35 -0.28 -0.46
C ILE A 15 -6.79 0.24 -0.51
N ILE A 16 -7.42 0.16 -1.68
CA ILE A 16 -8.78 0.69 -1.91
C ILE A 16 -9.85 -0.40 -2.01
N SER A 17 -9.50 -1.62 -2.43
CA SER A 17 -10.41 -2.77 -2.44
C SER A 17 -9.69 -4.08 -2.13
N ASP A 18 -10.44 -5.06 -1.63
CA ASP A 18 -9.99 -6.43 -1.43
C ASP A 18 -10.68 -7.36 -2.44
N GLU A 19 -9.89 -7.85 -3.40
CA GLU A 19 -10.34 -8.67 -4.52
C GLU A 19 -9.84 -10.13 -4.34
N GLY A 20 -10.04 -10.69 -3.15
CA GLY A 20 -9.73 -12.09 -2.84
C GLY A 20 -8.24 -12.37 -2.71
N GLU A 21 -7.54 -12.71 -3.79
CA GLU A 21 -6.09 -12.98 -3.78
C GLU A 21 -5.23 -11.71 -3.99
N ARG A 22 -5.88 -10.63 -4.42
CA ARG A 22 -5.23 -9.37 -4.75
C ARG A 22 -5.89 -8.23 -3.99
N TRP A 23 -5.12 -7.17 -3.81
CA TRP A 23 -5.63 -5.86 -3.44
C TRP A 23 -5.66 -4.99 -4.68
N GLU A 24 -6.76 -4.27 -4.85
CA GLU A 24 -6.75 -3.09 -5.68
C GLU A 24 -6.14 -1.97 -4.86
N THR A 25 -5.11 -1.33 -5.40
CA THR A 25 -4.39 -0.27 -4.72
C THR A 25 -4.32 0.96 -5.60
N ARG A 26 -4.29 2.14 -4.98
CA ARG A 26 -4.02 3.39 -5.67
C ARG A 26 -2.61 3.83 -5.41
N ASN A 27 -1.82 3.99 -6.47
CA ASN A 27 -0.53 4.64 -6.37
C ASN A 27 -0.79 6.14 -6.18
N ILE A 28 -0.45 6.66 -5.00
CA ILE A 28 -0.68 8.06 -4.64
C ILE A 28 0.27 8.98 -5.41
N THR A 29 1.45 8.50 -5.78
CA THR A 29 2.47 9.22 -6.55
C THR A 29 2.06 9.38 -8.01
N THR A 30 1.64 8.29 -8.68
CA THR A 30 1.29 8.31 -10.12
C THR A 30 -0.20 8.55 -10.39
N LYS A 31 -1.04 8.43 -9.35
CA LYS A 31 -2.53 8.46 -9.41
C LYS A 31 -3.16 7.30 -10.17
N GLU A 32 -2.38 6.25 -10.48
CA GLU A 32 -2.86 5.07 -11.18
C GLU A 32 -3.38 4.00 -10.22
N THR A 33 -4.29 3.17 -10.72
CA THR A 33 -4.72 1.94 -10.04
C THR A 33 -3.75 0.81 -10.36
N VAL A 34 -3.25 0.14 -9.32
CA VAL A 34 -2.35 -1.00 -9.41
C VAL A 34 -2.92 -2.18 -8.64
N PHE A 35 -2.95 -3.36 -9.26
CA PHE A 35 -3.38 -4.60 -8.60
C PHE A 35 -2.17 -5.33 -8.03
N LEU A 36 -2.18 -5.59 -6.72
CA LEU A 36 -1.07 -6.23 -6.03
C LEU A 36 -1.52 -7.56 -5.42
N LYS A 37 -0.76 -8.64 -5.61
CA LYS A 37 -1.01 -9.89 -4.89
C LYS A 37 -0.76 -9.67 -3.40
N LYS A 38 -1.67 -10.18 -2.55
CA LYS A 38 -1.53 -10.03 -1.09
C LYS A 38 -0.21 -10.60 -0.58
N THR A 39 0.17 -11.77 -1.10
CA THR A 39 1.43 -12.45 -0.76
C THR A 39 2.66 -11.63 -1.15
N THR A 40 2.61 -10.87 -2.26
CA THR A 40 3.70 -9.99 -2.67
C THR A 40 3.91 -8.85 -1.67
N LEU A 41 2.83 -8.16 -1.26
CA LEU A 41 2.94 -7.09 -0.26
C LEU A 41 3.40 -7.63 1.10
N GLN A 42 2.82 -8.74 1.56
CA GLN A 42 3.20 -9.37 2.82
C GLN A 42 4.68 -9.78 2.84
N ASN A 43 5.18 -10.34 1.74
CA ASN A 43 6.59 -10.68 1.60
C ASN A 43 7.48 -9.43 1.57
N ALA A 44 7.05 -8.36 0.89
CA ALA A 44 7.79 -7.10 0.87
C ALA A 44 7.89 -6.49 2.27
N ILE A 45 6.81 -6.52 3.05
CA ILE A 45 6.81 -6.08 4.46
C ILE A 45 7.78 -6.93 5.28
N ARG A 46 7.71 -8.26 5.18
CA ARG A 46 8.63 -9.16 5.91
C ARG A 46 10.10 -8.95 5.54
N GLN A 47 10.37 -8.49 4.31
CA GLN A 47 11.72 -8.21 3.82
C GLN A 47 12.19 -6.77 4.11
N GLY A 48 11.39 -5.94 4.79
CA GLY A 48 11.70 -4.52 5.02
C GLY A 48 11.73 -3.69 3.73
N LYS A 49 11.07 -4.15 2.67
CA LYS A 49 10.94 -3.44 1.38
C LYS A 49 9.66 -2.61 1.28
N ALA A 50 8.73 -2.87 2.20
CA ALA A 50 7.48 -2.16 2.32
C ALA A 50 7.19 -1.85 3.79
N GLU A 51 6.70 -0.65 4.05
CA GLU A 51 6.38 -0.18 5.40
C GLU A 51 4.97 0.43 5.39
N GLU A 52 4.16 0.12 6.40
CA GLU A 52 2.88 0.78 6.61
C GLU A 52 3.16 2.22 7.08
N ILE A 53 2.58 3.19 6.40
CA ILE A 53 2.63 4.57 6.84
C ILE A 53 1.33 4.91 7.54
N HIS A 54 1.47 5.44 8.75
CA HIS A 54 0.39 6.15 9.40
C HIS A 54 0.60 7.61 9.00
N GLU A 55 -0.40 8.20 8.32
CA GLU A 55 -0.45 9.66 8.29
C GLU A 55 -0.56 10.10 9.74
N LEU A 56 0.56 10.54 10.31
CA LEU A 56 0.53 11.40 11.47
C LEU A 56 -0.21 12.62 10.94
N ASP A 57 -1.47 12.73 11.34
CA ASP A 57 -2.19 13.98 11.35
C ASP A 57 -1.31 14.98 12.15
N ASP A 58 -0.36 15.61 11.47
CA ASP A 58 0.25 16.87 11.89
C ASP A 58 -0.88 17.91 11.76
N GLN A 59 -1.87 17.80 12.66
CA GLN A 59 -2.80 18.86 12.97
C GLN A 59 -1.97 19.94 13.68
N GLN A 60 -1.40 20.84 12.89
CA GLN A 60 -0.95 22.16 13.35
C GLN A 60 -2.13 23.05 13.72
#